data_AF-A0A2E6IU36-F1
#
_entry.id   AF-A0A2E6IU36-F1
#
_cell.length_a   1.000
_cell.length_b   1.000
_cell.length_c   1.000
_cell.angle_alpha   90.00
_cell.angle_beta   90.00
_cell.angle_gamma   90.00
#
_symmetry.space_group_name_H-M   'P 1'
#
loop_
_entity.id
_entity.type
_entity.pdbx_description
1 polymer ?
#
loop_
_entity_poly.entity_id
_entity_poly.type
_entity_poly.pdbx_seq_one_letter_code
_entity_poly.pdbx_strand_id
1 'polypeptide(L)'
;MTDLSKLSAQELENLARQAHELAVSRKEEEKKQLRSEIVKRIREAGFTIEDIFPGSGKAPAKPARSAVKYRDPADPSRTWTGRGRKPRWLVEAEAAGRALSDFAV
;
A
#
# COMPACT_ATOMS: atom_id res chain seq x y z
N MET A 1 -37.95 -18.62 2.46
CA MET A 1 -36.76 -19.44 2.76
C MET A 1 -36.39 -20.14 1.46
N THR A 2 -35.19 -19.92 0.94
CA THR A 2 -34.75 -20.53 -0.32
C THR A 2 -34.61 -22.04 -0.12
N ASP A 3 -35.28 -22.85 -0.93
CA ASP A 3 -35.23 -24.31 -0.83
C ASP A 3 -33.97 -24.83 -1.52
N LEU A 4 -32.97 -25.21 -0.71
CA LEU A 4 -31.65 -25.65 -1.17
C LEU A 4 -31.66 -27.05 -1.77
N SER A 5 -32.72 -27.84 -1.57
CA SER A 5 -32.80 -29.23 -2.03
C SER A 5 -32.91 -29.39 -3.55
N LYS A 6 -33.27 -28.31 -4.25
CA LYS A 6 -33.46 -28.29 -5.71
C LYS A 6 -32.23 -27.83 -6.49
N LEU A 7 -31.17 -27.42 -5.80
CA LEU A 7 -29.95 -26.91 -6.39
C LEU A 7 -28.94 -28.03 -6.63
N SER A 8 -28.26 -27.98 -7.77
CA SER A 8 -27.11 -28.85 -8.05
C SER A 8 -25.93 -28.52 -7.13
N ALA A 9 -24.97 -29.43 -7.03
CA ALA A 9 -23.74 -29.21 -6.25
C ALA A 9 -23.00 -27.93 -6.68
N GLN A 10 -22.94 -27.65 -7.99
CA GLN A 10 -22.28 -26.45 -8.52
C GLN A 10 -23.03 -25.16 -8.15
N GLU A 11 -24.36 -25.19 -8.17
CA GLU A 11 -25.19 -24.04 -7.78
C GLU A 11 -25.09 -23.76 -6.28
N LEU A 12 -25.05 -24.81 -5.46
CA LEU A 12 -24.84 -24.69 -4.02
C LEU A 12 -23.47 -24.10 -3.69
N GLU A 13 -22.42 -24.53 -4.40
CA GLU A 13 -21.07 -23.99 -4.20
C GLU A 13 -20.98 -22.52 -4.62
N ASN A 14 -21.57 -22.17 -5.76
CA ASN A 14 -21.65 -20.79 -6.22
C ASN A 14 -22.43 -19.90 -5.25
N LEU A 15 -23.57 -20.40 -4.74
CA LEU A 15 -24.38 -19.69 -3.75
C LEU A 15 -23.60 -19.48 -2.44
N ALA A 16 -22.90 -20.50 -1.96
CA ALA A 16 -22.08 -20.39 -0.75
C ALA A 16 -20.97 -19.33 -0.90
N ARG A 17 -20.32 -19.30 -2.07
CA ARG A 17 -19.30 -18.29 -2.39
C ARG A 17 -19.86 -16.88 -2.41
N GLN A 18 -20.96 -16.67 -3.13
CA GLN A 18 -21.62 -15.36 -3.21
C GLN A 18 -22.14 -14.91 -1.84
N ALA A 19 -22.72 -15.81 -1.05
CA ALA A 19 -23.17 -15.51 0.30
C ALA A 19 -22.00 -15.10 1.20
N HIS A 20 -20.85 -15.77 1.09
CA HIS A 20 -19.65 -15.41 1.84
C HIS A 20 -19.11 -14.03 1.42
N GLU A 21 -18.97 -13.77 0.13
CA GLU A 21 -18.53 -12.46 -0.38
C GLU A 21 -19.47 -11.33 0.05
N LEU A 22 -20.78 -11.57 -0.05
CA LEU A 22 -21.79 -10.62 0.40
C LEU A 22 -21.71 -10.39 1.92
N ALA A 23 -21.53 -11.44 2.71
CA ALA A 23 -21.39 -11.32 4.16
C ALA A 23 -20.16 -10.50 4.56
N VAL A 24 -19.02 -10.70 3.88
CA VAL A 24 -17.81 -9.90 4.09
C VAL A 24 -18.05 -8.44 3.71
N SER A 25 -18.64 -8.20 2.53
CA SER A 25 -18.96 -6.85 2.05
C SER A 25 -19.91 -6.11 2.99
N ARG A 26 -20.96 -6.79 3.48
CA ARG A 26 -21.91 -6.24 4.45
C ARG A 26 -21.23 -5.85 5.76
N LYS A 27 -20.36 -6.71 6.30
CA LYS A 27 -19.58 -6.39 7.51
C LYS A 27 -18.67 -5.18 7.33
N GLU A 28 -18.03 -5.04 6.18
CA GLU A 28 -17.19 -3.87 5.90
C GLU A 28 -18.01 -2.58 5.77
N GLU A 29 -19.18 -2.64 5.13
CA GLU A 29 -20.10 -1.51 5.05
C GLU A 29 -20.66 -1.12 6.44
N GLU A 30 -21.03 -2.09 7.27
CA GLU A 30 -21.44 -1.86 8.67
C GLU A 30 -20.33 -1.18 9.49
N LYS A 31 -19.09 -1.67 9.39
CA LYS A 31 -17.93 -1.04 10.04
C LYS A 31 -17.73 0.40 9.56
N LYS A 32 -17.88 0.65 8.26
CA LYS A 32 -17.71 1.98 7.66
C LYS A 32 -18.81 2.94 8.14
N GLN A 33 -20.06 2.48 8.20
CA GLN A 33 -21.19 3.25 8.72
C GLN A 33 -20.97 3.60 10.19
N LEU A 34 -20.63 2.61 11.02
CA LEU A 34 -20.31 2.82 12.43
C LEU A 34 -19.17 3.81 12.61
N ARG A 35 -18.08 3.67 11.84
CA ARG A 35 -16.97 4.63 11.86
C ARG A 35 -17.45 6.04 11.52
N SER A 36 -18.28 6.19 10.49
CA SER A 36 -18.80 7.51 10.11
C SER A 36 -19.65 8.13 11.21
N GLU A 37 -20.49 7.33 11.87
CA GLU A 37 -21.34 7.80 12.97
C GLU A 37 -20.51 8.26 14.17
N ILE A 38 -19.51 7.46 14.57
CA ILE A 38 -18.59 7.81 15.66
C ILE A 38 -17.87 9.13 15.33
N VAL A 39 -17.29 9.25 14.12
CA VAL A 39 -16.57 10.46 13.71
C VAL A 39 -17.49 11.68 13.68
N LYS A 40 -18.72 11.53 13.20
CA LYS A 40 -19.72 12.59 13.20
C LYS A 40 -19.99 13.07 14.64
N ARG A 41 -20.23 12.14 15.57
CA ARG A 41 -20.52 12.46 16.96
C ARG A 41 -19.35 13.13 17.68
N ILE A 42 -18.12 12.69 17.42
CA ILE A 42 -16.90 13.31 17.94
C ILE A 42 -16.80 14.76 17.47
N ARG A 43 -17.05 15.02 16.17
CA ARG A 43 -17.00 16.37 15.60
C ARG A 43 -18.11 17.27 16.12
N GLU A 44 -19.33 16.75 16.28
CA GLU A 44 -20.46 17.50 16.88
C GLU A 44 -20.16 17.93 18.31
N ALA A 45 -19.38 17.14 19.05
CA ALA A 45 -18.90 17.49 20.39
C ALA A 45 -17.71 18.45 20.39
N GLY A 46 -17.19 18.85 19.22
CA GLY A 46 -16.06 19.79 19.10
C GLY A 46 -14.68 19.16 19.25
N PHE A 47 -14.59 17.82 19.22
CA PHE A 47 -13.32 17.09 19.35
C PHE A 47 -12.88 16.49 18.01
N THR A 48 -11.62 16.08 17.94
CA THR A 48 -11.06 15.27 16.85
C THR A 48 -10.94 13.80 17.28
N ILE A 49 -10.67 12.90 16.32
CA ILE A 49 -10.49 11.47 16.63
C ILE A 49 -9.25 11.29 17.51
N GLU A 50 -8.18 12.03 17.23
CA GLU A 50 -6.94 12.02 18.01
C GLU A 50 -7.14 12.46 19.46
N ASP A 51 -8.10 13.34 19.75
CA ASP A 51 -8.43 13.75 21.13
C ASP A 51 -9.06 12.61 21.95
N ILE A 52 -9.77 11.69 21.28
CA ILE A 52 -10.44 10.54 21.92
C ILE A 52 -9.57 9.28 21.89
N PHE A 53 -8.82 9.10 20.80
CA PHE A 53 -7.98 7.93 20.54
C PHE A 53 -6.55 8.39 20.22
N PRO A 54 -5.74 8.78 21.22
CA PRO A 54 -4.37 9.22 20.99
C PRO A 54 -3.55 8.11 20.31
N GLY A 55 -2.86 8.46 19.22
CA GLY A 55 -2.10 7.49 18.41
C GLY A 55 -2.91 6.78 17.32
N SER A 56 -4.20 7.10 17.13
CA SER A 56 -5.00 6.60 16.01
C SER A 56 -4.62 7.18 14.64
N GLY A 57 -3.73 8.17 14.63
CA GLY A 57 -3.16 8.75 13.41
C GLY A 57 -2.47 7.70 12.54
N LYS A 58 -2.38 7.97 11.22
CA LYS A 58 -1.72 7.10 10.23
C LYS A 58 -0.43 6.50 10.79
N ALA A 59 -0.27 5.18 10.63
CA ALA A 59 0.98 4.48 10.89
C ALA A 59 2.16 5.30 10.34
N PRO A 60 3.29 5.41 11.08
CA PRO A 60 4.42 6.23 10.66
C PRO A 60 4.78 5.87 9.22
N ALA A 61 4.77 6.88 8.35
CA ALA A 61 5.12 6.68 6.95
C ALA A 61 6.49 6.00 6.90
N LYS A 62 6.56 4.81 6.29
CA LYS A 62 7.85 4.14 6.06
C LYS A 62 8.78 5.17 5.40
N PRO A 63 10.02 5.35 5.87
CA PRO A 63 10.93 6.31 5.25
C PRO A 63 11.00 6.01 3.76
N ALA A 64 10.67 7.01 2.94
CA ALA A 64 10.69 6.87 1.50
C ALA A 64 12.08 6.37 1.11
N ARG A 65 12.16 5.17 0.51
CA ARG A 65 13.42 4.68 -0.08
C ARG A 65 13.84 5.74 -1.09
N SER A 66 14.99 6.37 -0.87
CA SER A 66 15.49 7.41 -1.77
C SER A 66 15.54 6.88 -3.20
N ALA A 67 14.94 7.62 -4.14
CA ALA A 67 14.93 7.24 -5.54
C ALA A 67 16.35 6.98 -6.03
N VAL A 68 16.52 5.88 -6.78
CA VAL A 68 17.76 5.61 -7.52
C VAL A 68 17.92 6.71 -8.56
N LYS A 69 19.08 7.35 -8.61
CA LYS A 69 19.40 8.39 -9.58
C LYS A 69 20.32 7.90 -10.69
N TYR A 70 21.14 6.89 -10.42
CA TYR A 70 22.10 6.35 -11.36
C TYR A 70 22.09 4.81 -11.36
N ARG A 71 22.20 4.18 -12.53
CA ARG A 71 22.23 2.73 -12.72
C ARG A 71 23.39 2.34 -13.63
N ASP A 72 24.05 1.24 -13.30
CA ASP A 72 25.12 0.67 -14.10
C ASP A 72 24.54 0.01 -15.38
N PRO A 73 24.95 0.40 -16.59
CA PRO A 73 24.51 -0.22 -17.85
C PRO A 73 25.03 -1.66 -18.02
N ALA A 74 26.12 -2.03 -17.33
CA ALA A 74 26.64 -3.40 -17.37
C ALA A 74 25.90 -4.34 -16.41
N ASP A 75 25.34 -3.80 -15.32
CA ASP A 75 24.61 -4.56 -14.30
C ASP A 75 23.46 -3.73 -13.70
N PRO A 76 22.21 -3.90 -14.18
CA PRO A 76 21.04 -3.14 -13.73
C PRO A 76 20.71 -3.25 -12.23
N SER A 77 21.28 -4.23 -11.53
CA SER A 77 21.12 -4.39 -10.08
C SER A 77 21.94 -3.38 -9.28
N ARG A 78 23.01 -2.85 -9.87
CA ARG A 78 23.89 -1.85 -9.24
C ARG A 78 23.33 -0.47 -9.46
N THR A 79 22.86 0.13 -8.37
CA THR A 79 22.19 1.42 -8.39
C THR A 79 22.77 2.36 -7.35
N TRP A 80 22.72 3.65 -7.62
CA TRP A 80 23.19 4.68 -6.70
C TRP A 80 22.18 5.82 -6.63
N THR A 81 21.86 6.23 -5.40
CA THR A 81 20.83 7.26 -5.13
C THR A 81 21.40 8.68 -5.23
N GLY A 82 22.68 8.81 -5.56
CA GLY A 82 23.41 10.09 -5.59
C GLY A 82 23.76 10.62 -4.20
N ARG A 83 23.53 9.83 -3.13
CA ARG A 83 23.91 10.17 -1.75
C ARG A 83 24.94 9.15 -1.23
N GLY A 84 25.91 9.63 -0.44
CA GLY A 84 26.96 8.80 0.14
C GLY A 84 28.10 8.47 -0.83
N ARG A 85 28.92 7.47 -0.49
CA ARG A 85 30.10 7.07 -1.28
C ARG A 85 29.69 6.58 -2.67
N LYS A 86 30.35 7.09 -3.72
CA LYS A 86 30.18 6.60 -5.09
C LYS A 86 30.54 5.11 -5.19
N PRO A 87 29.76 4.29 -5.90
CA PRO A 87 30.09 2.89 -6.14
C PRO A 87 31.28 2.76 -7.09
N ARG A 88 32.01 1.64 -7.01
CA ARG A 88 33.25 1.42 -7.78
C ARG A 88 33.06 1.57 -9.28
N TRP A 89 31.99 1.00 -9.84
CA TRP A 89 31.69 1.07 -11.28
C TRP A 89 31.57 2.51 -11.79
N LEU A 90 31.05 3.42 -10.95
CA LEU A 90 30.87 4.82 -11.32
C LEU A 90 32.19 5.58 -11.25
N VAL A 91 33.03 5.26 -10.27
CA VAL A 91 34.39 5.82 -10.15
C VAL A 91 35.27 5.36 -11.32
N GLU A 92 35.16 4.08 -11.69
CA GLU A 92 35.88 3.49 -12.83
C GLU A 92 35.40 4.10 -14.15
N ALA A 93 34.09 4.31 -14.31
CA ALA A 93 33.53 4.98 -15.47
C ALA A 93 33.97 6.44 -15.60
N GLU A 94 33.98 7.20 -14.50
CA GLU A 94 34.49 8.57 -14.48
C GLU A 94 35.99 8.59 -14.82
N ALA A 95 36.78 7.65 -14.31
CA ALA A 95 38.20 7.51 -14.65
C ALA A 95 38.44 7.13 -16.13
N ALA A 96 37.50 6.39 -16.74
CA ALA A 96 37.49 6.09 -18.17
C ALA A 96 36.97 7.25 -19.04
N GLY A 97 36.70 8.42 -18.45
CA GLY A 97 36.26 9.63 -19.16
C GLY A 97 34.77 9.70 -19.47
N ARG A 98 33.94 8.81 -18.89
CA ARG A 98 32.48 8.85 -19.06
C ARG A 98 31.83 9.82 -18.09
N ALA A 99 30.76 10.47 -18.53
CA ALA A 99 30.07 11.45 -17.71
C ALA A 99 29.09 10.74 -16.76
N LEU A 100 28.91 11.29 -15.55
CA LEU A 100 27.94 10.80 -14.57
C LEU A 100 26.50 10.79 -15.14
N SER A 101 26.19 11.70 -16.06
CA SER A 101 24.91 11.78 -16.77
C SER A 101 24.59 10.55 -17.61
N ASP A 102 25.61 9.83 -18.11
CA ASP A 102 25.44 8.65 -18.96
C ASP A 102 24.81 7.47 -18.20
N PHE A 103 24.80 7.57 -16.87
CA PHE A 103 24.30 6.54 -15.96
C PHE A 103 22.99 6.95 -15.28
N ALA A 104 22.46 8.14 -15.57
CA ALA A 104 21.24 8.63 -14.96
C ALA A 104 20.03 7.77 -15.41
N VAL A 105 19.12 7.49 -14.49
CA VAL A 105 17.82 6.81 -14.76
C VAL A 105 16.64 7.76 -14.72
#